data_AF-A0A6A3RVA5-F1
#
_entry.id   AF-A0A6A3RVA5-F1
#
_cell.length_a   1.000
_cell.length_b   1.000
_cell.length_c   1.000
_cell.angle_alpha   90.00
_cell.angle_beta   90.00
_cell.angle_gamma   90.00
#
_symmetry.space_group_name_H-M   'P 1'
#
loop_
_entity.id
_entity.type
_entity.pdbx_description
1 polymer ?
#
loop_
_entity_poly.entity_id
_entity_poly.type
_entity_poly.pdbx_seq_one_letter_code
_entity_poly.pdbx_strand_id
1 'polypeptide(L)'
;MARRHDVDADDIDLEEGELDTNDLEAAGCVVCALGARRLRLPIAPQVQLPASDAPVHSVTALVADAHILQRENQELRTKYELVSVHNAGLATHASVLHDRNLAILHRAREGYRAGMIRLEQALLSRERVERDYADLEDRVADFRARAERTEAAETLLRVERDSSTEPYPDLQAQLQAAQDQTADYAAQLTRASAAPPPSAVSLARLFAAQGERDDLRVDLAAAQVALSPVQARADAAEAERDRVRQLVATAEQQRDDALAERDRVTRVLVVAEQERDGALGMRDQARRISTALRRERDAAVTERDQARQDVAALEQRRDAAVAERDQARLALTAQRQQRALVDEELHVTRTSLCQSRAEGEAAQNLNVPLQDDLRHANALLVAHAEELRRGATRIHELEESVATTTNPPCDRRVRDGASSSRRTWCRVSRGAVSSWVDVRAAVVSAASRSRRNPGLSSQRSGRRARGGARLGHPRAGRACRGLASDAPRRASGPRVGAAGT
;
A
#
# COMPACT_ATOMS: atom_id res chain seq x y z
N MET A 1 7.35 48.98 18.68
CA MET A 1 8.25 48.17 17.81
C MET A 1 8.52 46.84 18.50
N ALA A 2 7.53 45.96 18.52
CA ALA A 2 7.66 44.63 19.13
C ALA A 2 8.42 43.71 18.16
N ARG A 3 9.43 43.02 18.69
CA ARG A 3 10.35 42.16 17.94
C ARG A 3 9.57 41.02 17.30
N ARG A 4 9.55 40.98 15.96
CA ARG A 4 9.12 39.83 15.17
C ARG A 4 9.95 38.63 15.65
N HIS A 5 9.29 37.65 16.25
CA HIS A 5 9.89 36.34 16.40
C HIS A 5 9.80 35.70 15.02
N ASP A 6 10.94 35.66 14.34
CA ASP A 6 11.09 34.92 13.12
C ASP A 6 10.72 33.47 13.45
N VAL A 7 9.79 32.91 12.66
CA VAL A 7 9.44 31.50 12.73
C VAL A 7 10.73 30.75 12.41
N ASP A 8 11.30 30.08 13.41
CA ASP A 8 12.47 29.24 13.22
C ASP A 8 12.09 28.16 12.20
N ALA A 9 12.96 27.97 11.20
CA ALA A 9 12.76 26.97 10.16
C ALA A 9 12.66 25.54 10.73
N ASP A 10 13.03 25.36 12.00
CA ASP A 10 13.00 24.11 12.75
C ASP A 10 11.60 23.74 13.28
N ASP A 11 10.62 24.66 13.27
CA ASP A 11 9.21 24.37 13.64
C ASP A 11 8.39 23.76 12.48
N ILE A 12 9.00 23.64 11.30
CA ILE A 12 8.46 22.86 10.21
C ILE A 12 9.08 21.47 10.32
N ASP A 13 8.37 20.55 10.99
CA ASP A 13 8.59 19.12 10.84
C ASP A 13 8.35 18.75 9.37
N LEU A 14 9.34 19.01 8.52
CA LEU A 14 9.52 18.34 7.27
C LEU A 14 9.86 16.91 7.67
N GLU A 15 8.83 16.07 7.83
CA GLU A 15 9.01 14.64 7.64
C GLU A 15 9.77 14.53 6.31
N GLU A 16 11.05 14.20 6.40
CA GLU A 16 11.87 13.74 5.28
C GLU A 16 11.23 12.44 4.82
N GLY A 17 10.12 12.58 4.10
CA GLY A 17 9.59 11.56 3.24
C GLY A 17 10.69 11.32 2.25
N GLU A 18 11.53 10.33 2.57
CA GLU A 18 12.54 9.71 1.75
C GLU A 18 12.08 9.84 0.30
N LEU A 19 12.62 10.83 -0.40
CA LEU A 19 12.39 10.95 -1.83
C LEU A 19 12.94 9.64 -2.35
N ASP A 20 12.04 8.75 -2.77
CA ASP A 20 12.39 7.43 -3.27
C ASP A 20 13.30 7.61 -4.50
N THR A 21 14.59 7.73 -4.23
CA THR A 21 15.62 8.01 -5.23
C THR A 21 15.83 6.82 -6.15
N ASN A 22 15.18 5.68 -5.87
CA ASN A 22 15.04 4.58 -6.81
C ASN A 22 14.29 5.02 -8.09
N ASP A 23 13.46 6.07 -8.01
CA ASP A 23 12.82 6.71 -9.17
C ASP A 23 13.74 7.66 -9.94
N LEU A 24 15.02 7.79 -9.60
CA LEU A 24 16.02 8.59 -10.32
C LEU A 24 17.18 7.77 -10.89
N GLU A 25 17.34 6.52 -10.47
CA GLU A 25 18.37 5.66 -11.06
C GLU A 25 17.97 5.24 -12.49
N ALA A 26 18.72 5.76 -13.47
CA ALA A 26 18.71 5.29 -14.85
C ALA A 26 19.38 3.90 -15.01
N ALA A 27 19.62 3.18 -13.91
CA ALA A 27 20.39 1.95 -13.86
C ALA A 27 19.75 0.76 -14.61
N GLY A 28 18.46 0.85 -14.94
CA GLY A 28 17.74 -0.22 -15.66
C GLY A 28 17.64 -0.06 -17.18
N CYS A 29 18.01 1.09 -17.76
CA CYS A 29 17.79 1.29 -19.19
C CYS A 29 18.96 0.76 -20.03
N VAL A 30 18.76 -0.43 -20.60
CA VAL A 30 19.67 -1.07 -21.56
C VAL A 30 19.98 -0.19 -22.77
N VAL A 31 19.02 0.65 -23.21
CA VAL A 31 19.21 1.59 -24.34
C VAL A 31 20.11 2.76 -23.97
N CYS A 32 19.93 3.34 -22.76
CA CYS A 32 20.79 4.41 -22.25
C CYS A 32 22.22 3.89 -21.96
N ALA A 33 22.34 2.65 -21.48
CA ALA A 33 23.63 2.01 -21.21
C ALA A 33 24.40 1.60 -22.48
N LEU A 34 23.71 1.21 -23.56
CA LEU A 34 24.35 0.74 -24.79
C LEU A 34 24.80 1.86 -25.73
N GLY A 35 24.34 3.09 -25.53
CA GLY A 35 24.62 4.23 -26.39
C GLY A 35 23.96 4.07 -27.77
N ALA A 36 23.28 5.11 -28.25
CA ALA A 36 22.60 5.10 -29.55
C ALA A 36 23.61 5.00 -30.71
N ARG A 37 24.10 3.79 -31.02
CA ARG A 37 24.93 3.56 -32.20
C ARG A 37 24.03 3.63 -33.44
N ARG A 38 24.19 4.71 -34.23
CA ARG A 38 23.57 4.81 -35.56
C ARG A 38 24.11 3.70 -36.46
N LEU A 39 23.28 2.70 -36.74
CA LEU A 39 23.52 1.73 -37.81
C LEU A 39 23.45 2.47 -39.16
N ARG A 40 24.58 2.58 -39.87
CA ARG A 40 24.64 3.12 -41.23
C ARG A 40 24.42 2.00 -42.24
N LEU A 41 23.53 2.21 -43.20
CA LEU A 41 23.36 1.35 -44.38
C LEU A 41 24.54 1.59 -45.36
N PRO A 42 25.06 0.55 -46.02
CA PRO A 42 26.03 0.75 -47.11
C PRO A 42 25.36 1.46 -48.29
N ILE A 43 26.10 2.40 -48.91
CA ILE A 43 25.56 3.41 -49.84
C ILE A 43 25.59 2.95 -51.31
N ALA A 44 26.32 1.86 -51.65
CA ALA A 44 26.40 1.36 -53.01
C ALA A 44 26.61 -0.18 -53.07
N PRO A 45 26.00 -0.89 -54.05
CA PRO A 45 26.27 -2.30 -54.33
C PRO A 45 27.70 -2.49 -54.89
N GLN A 46 28.33 -3.63 -54.60
CA GLN A 46 29.68 -3.93 -55.11
C GLN A 46 29.68 -4.27 -56.60
N VAL A 47 28.53 -4.72 -57.13
CA VAL A 47 28.35 -5.06 -58.54
C VAL A 47 27.78 -3.85 -59.30
N GLN A 48 28.49 -3.39 -60.31
CA GLN A 48 27.98 -2.42 -61.27
C GLN A 48 27.10 -3.15 -62.29
N LEU A 49 25.80 -2.88 -62.26
CA LEU A 49 24.87 -3.46 -63.23
C LEU A 49 25.21 -2.94 -64.64
N PRO A 50 25.41 -3.82 -65.63
CA PRO A 50 25.58 -3.39 -67.01
C PRO A 50 24.32 -2.67 -67.50
N ALA A 51 24.50 -1.70 -68.41
CA ALA A 51 23.39 -0.99 -69.05
C ALA A 51 22.47 -1.99 -69.78
N SER A 52 21.18 -1.67 -69.89
CA SER A 52 20.12 -2.60 -70.34
C SER A 52 20.34 -3.23 -71.73
N ASP A 53 21.26 -2.68 -72.53
CA ASP A 53 21.57 -3.10 -73.90
C ASP A 53 23.03 -3.56 -74.09
N ALA A 54 23.79 -3.74 -73.00
CA ALA A 54 25.18 -4.17 -73.07
C ALA A 54 25.28 -5.68 -73.40
N PRO A 55 26.20 -6.11 -74.29
CA PRO A 55 26.38 -7.52 -74.60
C PRO A 55 26.77 -8.32 -73.35
N VAL A 56 26.09 -9.44 -73.10
CA VAL A 56 26.48 -10.36 -72.01
C VAL A 56 27.63 -11.22 -72.50
N HIS A 57 28.85 -10.88 -72.09
CA HIS A 57 30.07 -11.54 -72.58
C HIS A 57 30.27 -12.94 -71.97
N SER A 58 29.59 -13.27 -70.87
CA SER A 58 29.60 -14.61 -70.27
C SER A 58 28.39 -14.84 -69.34
N VAL A 59 27.68 -15.95 -69.55
CA VAL A 59 26.59 -16.40 -68.67
C VAL A 59 27.11 -16.75 -67.27
N THR A 60 28.33 -17.30 -67.17
CA THR A 60 28.90 -17.67 -65.85
C THR A 60 29.25 -16.45 -65.01
N ALA A 61 29.72 -15.36 -65.64
CA ALA A 61 29.95 -14.09 -64.94
C ALA A 61 28.64 -13.47 -64.43
N LEU A 62 27.60 -13.48 -65.26
CA LEU A 62 26.27 -12.99 -64.88
C LEU A 62 25.68 -13.77 -63.69
N VAL A 63 25.84 -15.10 -63.67
CA VAL A 63 25.39 -15.95 -62.56
C VAL A 63 26.19 -15.66 -61.28
N ALA A 64 27.50 -15.42 -61.39
CA ALA A 64 28.33 -15.04 -60.25
C ALA A 64 27.90 -13.68 -59.66
N ASP A 65 27.65 -12.69 -60.51
CA ASP A 65 27.16 -11.36 -60.12
C ASP A 65 25.77 -11.43 -59.46
N ALA A 66 24.87 -12.25 -60.01
CA ALA A 66 23.55 -12.49 -59.43
C ALA A 66 23.64 -13.10 -58.02
N HIS A 67 24.55 -14.05 -57.79
CA HIS A 67 24.79 -14.61 -56.45
C HIS A 67 25.43 -13.61 -55.47
N ILE A 68 26.25 -12.68 -55.95
CA ILE A 68 26.79 -11.59 -55.12
C ILE A 68 25.66 -10.64 -54.71
N LEU A 69 24.86 -10.15 -55.66
CA LEU A 69 23.71 -9.29 -55.40
C LEU A 69 22.67 -9.96 -54.49
N GLN A 70 22.44 -11.27 -54.64
CA GLN A 70 21.55 -12.02 -53.76
C GLN A 70 22.06 -12.01 -52.31
N ARG A 71 23.37 -12.21 -52.08
CA ARG A 71 23.98 -12.12 -50.75
C ARG A 71 23.92 -10.72 -50.17
N GLU A 72 24.22 -9.69 -50.96
CA GLU A 72 24.11 -8.29 -50.53
C GLU A 72 22.66 -7.92 -50.17
N ASN A 73 21.68 -8.38 -50.94
CA ASN A 73 20.27 -8.14 -50.65
C ASN A 73 19.83 -8.83 -49.35
N GLN A 74 20.31 -10.05 -49.09
CA GLN A 74 20.08 -10.75 -47.82
C GLN A 74 20.70 -9.98 -46.65
N GLU A 75 21.94 -9.51 -46.79
CA GLU A 75 22.61 -8.71 -45.76
C GLU A 75 21.87 -7.39 -45.48
N LEU A 76 21.45 -6.68 -46.52
CA LEU A 76 20.65 -5.46 -46.38
C LEU A 76 19.31 -5.71 -45.68
N ARG A 77 18.62 -6.82 -45.98
CA ARG A 77 17.39 -7.21 -45.29
C ARG A 77 17.63 -7.43 -43.80
N THR A 78 18.66 -8.20 -43.43
CA THR A 78 18.99 -8.42 -42.02
C THR A 78 19.35 -7.12 -41.28
N LYS A 79 20.06 -6.19 -41.95
CA LYS A 79 20.36 -4.86 -41.41
C LYS A 79 19.11 -4.00 -41.24
N TYR A 80 18.19 -4.03 -42.20
CA TYR A 80 16.93 -3.31 -42.12
C TYR A 80 16.04 -3.84 -40.99
N GLU A 81 15.93 -5.16 -40.86
CA GLU A 81 15.22 -5.81 -39.75
C GLU A 81 15.81 -5.39 -38.40
N LEU A 82 17.14 -5.38 -38.26
CA LEU A 82 17.80 -4.91 -37.05
C LEU A 82 17.50 -3.44 -36.73
N VAL A 83 17.55 -2.56 -37.74
CA VAL A 83 17.20 -1.13 -37.58
C VAL A 83 15.73 -0.96 -37.20
N SER A 84 14.84 -1.75 -37.80
CA SER A 84 13.40 -1.74 -37.48
C SER A 84 13.15 -2.12 -36.03
N VAL A 85 13.73 -3.23 -35.56
CA VAL A 85 13.63 -3.69 -34.16
C VAL A 85 14.24 -2.66 -33.21
N HIS A 86 15.40 -2.07 -33.57
CA HIS A 86 16.03 -1.03 -32.77
C HIS A 86 15.14 0.21 -32.65
N ASN A 87 14.56 0.69 -33.76
CA ASN A 87 13.66 1.83 -33.75
C ASN A 87 12.37 1.56 -32.96
N ALA A 88 11.82 0.35 -33.05
CA ALA A 88 10.68 -0.07 -32.22
C ALA A 88 11.05 -0.05 -30.73
N GLY A 89 12.22 -0.57 -30.37
CA GLY A 89 12.74 -0.52 -28.99
C GLY A 89 12.94 0.91 -28.48
N LEU A 90 13.47 1.81 -29.32
CA LEU A 90 13.60 3.24 -28.99
C LEU A 90 12.24 3.91 -28.77
N ALA A 91 11.24 3.60 -29.61
CA ALA A 91 9.89 4.14 -29.47
C ALA A 91 9.22 3.67 -28.17
N THR A 92 9.32 2.38 -27.85
CA THR A 92 8.82 1.84 -26.57
C THR A 92 9.54 2.49 -25.39
N HIS A 93 10.86 2.66 -25.47
CA HIS A 93 11.62 3.31 -24.42
C HIS A 93 11.22 4.78 -24.22
N ALA A 94 11.03 5.53 -25.30
CA ALA A 94 10.56 6.91 -25.25
C ALA A 94 9.17 7.02 -24.61
N SER A 95 8.26 6.08 -24.90
CA SER A 95 6.94 6.01 -24.25
C SER A 95 7.07 5.80 -22.73
N VAL A 96 7.89 4.84 -22.29
CA VAL A 96 8.10 4.58 -20.86
C VAL A 96 8.70 5.79 -20.15
N LEU A 97 9.66 6.47 -20.77
CA LEU A 97 10.23 7.71 -20.22
C LEU A 97 9.19 8.83 -20.16
N HIS A 98 8.32 8.94 -21.16
CA HIS A 98 7.24 9.92 -21.17
C HIS A 98 6.26 9.68 -20.01
N ASP A 99 5.79 8.45 -19.83
CA ASP A 99 4.88 8.09 -18.75
C ASP A 99 5.50 8.33 -17.36
N ARG A 100 6.79 8.01 -17.20
CA ARG A 100 7.55 8.32 -15.98
C ARG A 100 7.63 9.82 -15.71
N ASN A 101 7.95 10.63 -16.73
CA ASN A 101 8.02 12.08 -16.59
C ASN A 101 6.65 12.67 -16.21
N LEU A 102 5.56 12.14 -16.78
CA LEU A 102 4.21 12.54 -16.40
C LEU A 102 3.93 12.19 -14.93
N ALA A 103 4.27 10.98 -14.48
CA ALA A 103 4.07 10.57 -13.10
C ALA A 103 4.84 11.46 -12.10
N ILE A 104 6.08 11.84 -12.42
CA ILE A 104 6.88 12.76 -11.59
C ILE A 104 6.22 14.15 -11.54
N LEU A 105 5.78 14.69 -12.68
CA LEU A 105 5.11 15.98 -12.72
C LEU A 105 3.77 15.98 -11.95
N HIS A 106 3.02 14.87 -12.01
CA HIS A 106 1.79 14.72 -11.24
C HIS A 106 2.05 14.71 -9.74
N ARG A 107 3.01 13.90 -9.27
CA ARG A 107 3.42 13.88 -7.86
C ARG A 107 3.92 15.24 -7.37
N ALA A 108 4.72 15.95 -8.18
CA ALA A 108 5.19 17.29 -7.84
C ALA A 108 4.04 18.31 -7.70
N ARG A 109 3.05 18.25 -8.61
CA ARG A 109 1.86 19.13 -8.54
C ARG A 109 0.99 18.82 -7.33
N GLU A 110 0.82 17.54 -6.99
CA GLU A 110 0.08 17.12 -5.79
C GLU A 110 0.78 17.59 -4.52
N GLY A 111 2.10 17.39 -4.43
CA GLY A 111 2.92 17.89 -3.33
C GLY A 111 2.84 19.41 -3.18
N TYR A 112 2.94 20.16 -4.28
CA TYR A 112 2.79 21.61 -4.26
C TYR A 112 1.40 22.06 -3.78
N ARG A 113 0.32 21.42 -4.27
CA ARG A 113 -1.05 21.71 -3.82
C ARG A 113 -1.23 21.42 -2.33
N ALA A 114 -0.74 20.28 -1.86
CA ALA A 114 -0.80 19.91 -0.45
C ALA A 114 -0.03 20.93 0.42
N GLY A 115 1.16 21.36 -0.03
CA GLY A 115 1.95 22.40 0.64
C GLY A 115 1.20 23.74 0.71
N MET A 116 0.58 24.17 -0.38
CA MET A 116 -0.21 25.41 -0.41
C MET A 116 -1.40 25.37 0.55
N ILE A 117 -2.12 24.24 0.62
CA ILE A 117 -3.24 24.06 1.56
C ILE A 117 -2.76 24.15 3.02
N ARG A 118 -1.63 23.50 3.35
CA ARG A 118 -1.04 23.57 4.70
C ARG A 118 -0.61 25.00 5.05
N LEU A 119 0.00 25.72 4.10
CA LEU A 119 0.40 27.11 4.29
C LEU A 119 -0.80 28.02 4.54
N GLU A 120 -1.87 27.88 3.75
CA GLU A 120 -3.10 28.65 3.93
C GLU A 120 -3.73 28.38 5.31
N GLN A 121 -3.77 27.11 5.74
CA GLN A 121 -4.23 26.74 7.08
C GLN A 121 -3.37 27.36 8.19
N ALA A 122 -2.04 27.33 8.04
CA ALA A 122 -1.12 27.94 8.99
C ALA A 122 -1.34 29.45 9.09
N LEU A 123 -1.49 30.14 7.96
CA LEU A 123 -1.76 31.58 7.92
C LEU A 123 -3.12 31.93 8.56
N LEU A 124 -4.17 31.17 8.28
CA LEU A 124 -5.47 31.36 8.91
C LEU A 124 -5.43 31.10 10.42
N SER A 125 -4.66 30.10 10.86
CA SER A 125 -4.48 29.82 12.29
C SER A 125 -3.73 30.96 13.00
N ARG A 126 -2.68 31.48 12.36
CA ARG A 126 -1.91 32.63 12.85
C ARG A 126 -2.80 33.87 12.97
N GLU A 127 -3.59 34.17 11.94
CA GLU A 127 -4.47 35.33 11.95
C GLU A 127 -5.55 35.22 13.05
N ARG A 128 -6.00 34.01 13.41
CA ARG A 128 -6.89 33.80 14.57
C ARG A 128 -6.16 34.09 15.88
N VAL A 129 -4.96 33.55 16.05
CA VAL A 129 -4.15 33.79 17.25
C VAL A 129 -3.81 35.27 17.41
N GLU A 130 -3.51 35.98 16.33
CA GLU A 130 -3.26 37.43 16.36
C GLU A 130 -4.51 38.21 16.81
N ARG A 131 -5.72 37.82 16.38
CA ARG A 131 -6.98 38.41 16.88
C ARG A 131 -7.20 38.10 18.36
N ASP A 132 -7.04 36.83 18.77
CA ASP A 132 -7.21 36.42 20.16
C ASP A 132 -6.23 37.15 21.09
N TYR A 133 -5.01 37.40 20.61
CA TYR A 133 -4.00 38.16 21.33
C TYR A 133 -4.39 39.64 21.45
N ALA A 134 -4.90 40.27 20.39
CA ALA A 134 -5.41 41.64 20.44
C ALA A 134 -6.59 41.77 21.42
N ASP A 135 -7.55 40.84 21.38
CA ASP A 135 -8.67 40.80 22.34
C ASP A 135 -8.18 40.64 23.79
N LEU A 136 -7.12 39.84 23.99
CA LEU A 136 -6.51 39.68 25.31
C LEU A 136 -5.81 40.97 25.77
N GLU A 137 -5.09 41.65 24.88
CA GLU A 137 -4.47 42.95 25.17
C GLU A 137 -5.51 43.99 25.59
N ASP A 138 -6.63 44.08 24.86
CA ASP A 138 -7.74 44.97 25.18
C ASP A 138 -8.32 44.65 26.57
N ARG A 139 -8.56 43.36 26.87
CA ARG A 139 -9.03 42.94 28.19
C ARG A 139 -8.05 43.28 29.30
N VAL A 140 -6.75 43.11 29.07
CA VAL A 140 -5.70 43.47 30.05
C VAL A 140 -5.67 44.99 30.27
N ALA A 141 -5.80 45.79 29.22
CA ALA A 141 -5.92 47.24 29.34
C ALA A 141 -7.16 47.64 30.16
N ASP A 142 -8.27 46.97 29.92
CA ASP A 142 -9.53 47.17 30.65
C ASP A 142 -9.40 46.85 32.15
N PHE A 143 -8.71 45.76 32.48
CA PHE A 143 -8.40 45.42 33.87
C PHE A 143 -7.46 46.43 34.52
N ARG A 144 -6.44 46.92 33.81
CA ARG A 144 -5.54 47.98 34.32
C ARG A 144 -6.30 49.26 34.61
N ALA A 145 -7.16 49.72 33.70
CA ALA A 145 -7.99 50.90 33.90
C ALA A 145 -8.99 50.75 35.06
N ARG A 146 -9.45 49.52 35.34
CA ARG A 146 -10.26 49.24 36.55
C ARG A 146 -9.40 49.31 37.82
N ALA A 147 -8.21 48.74 37.80
CA ALA A 147 -7.27 48.77 38.92
C ALA A 147 -6.88 50.22 39.29
N GLU A 148 -6.56 51.05 38.29
CA GLU A 148 -6.25 52.48 38.49
C GLU A 148 -7.43 53.23 39.11
N ARG A 149 -8.66 52.97 38.65
CA ARG A 149 -9.87 53.57 39.24
C ARG A 149 -10.09 53.12 40.68
N THR A 150 -9.85 51.85 40.99
CA THR A 150 -9.97 51.36 42.37
C THR A 150 -8.89 51.97 43.27
N GLU A 151 -7.65 52.10 42.79
CA GLU A 151 -6.56 52.75 43.54
C GLU A 151 -6.85 54.23 43.77
N ALA A 152 -7.38 54.94 42.78
CA ALA A 152 -7.82 56.33 42.93
C ALA A 152 -8.94 56.46 43.97
N ALA A 153 -9.93 55.56 43.95
CA ALA A 153 -11.01 55.54 44.94
C ALA A 153 -10.50 55.21 46.35
N GLU A 154 -9.58 54.26 46.49
CA GLU A 154 -8.93 53.97 47.77
C GLU A 154 -8.14 55.16 48.30
N THR A 155 -7.45 55.88 47.43
CA THR A 155 -6.71 57.09 47.79
C THR A 155 -7.66 58.18 48.30
N LEU A 156 -8.79 58.40 47.61
CA LEU A 156 -9.83 59.34 48.07
C LEU A 156 -10.42 58.92 49.43
N LEU A 157 -10.73 57.64 49.61
CA LEU A 157 -11.23 57.12 50.88
C LEU A 157 -10.23 57.29 52.03
N ARG A 158 -8.92 57.14 51.76
CA ARG A 158 -7.88 57.42 52.77
C ARG A 158 -7.86 58.90 53.13
N VAL A 159 -7.92 59.79 52.14
CA VAL A 159 -7.98 61.24 52.39
C VAL A 159 -9.23 61.64 53.18
N GLU A 160 -10.41 61.10 52.84
CA GLU A 160 -11.65 61.33 53.62
C GLU A 160 -11.54 60.78 55.05
N ARG A 161 -10.93 59.60 55.21
CA ARG A 161 -10.71 59.02 56.54
C ARG A 161 -9.78 59.90 57.37
N ASP A 162 -8.67 60.35 56.81
CA ASP A 162 -7.69 61.18 57.50
C ASP A 162 -8.29 62.56 57.86
N SER A 163 -9.06 63.16 56.93
CA SER A 163 -9.74 64.44 57.15
C SER A 163 -10.95 64.37 58.09
N SER A 164 -11.61 63.22 58.24
CA SER A 164 -12.69 63.02 59.22
C SER A 164 -12.17 62.71 60.63
N THR A 165 -10.96 62.15 60.76
CA THR A 165 -10.31 61.97 62.06
C THR A 165 -9.84 63.28 62.71
N GLU A 166 -9.55 64.33 61.95
CA GLU A 166 -9.03 65.59 62.52
C GLU A 166 -10.09 66.46 63.26
N PRO A 167 -11.30 66.71 62.73
CA PRO A 167 -12.27 67.60 63.40
C PRO A 167 -13.23 66.88 64.36
N TYR A 168 -13.37 65.56 64.30
CA TYR A 168 -14.34 64.82 65.13
C TYR A 168 -14.06 64.91 66.65
N PRO A 169 -12.80 64.78 67.14
CA PRO A 169 -12.50 64.94 68.57
C PRO A 169 -12.75 66.37 69.06
N ASP A 170 -12.41 67.38 68.25
CA ASP A 170 -12.55 68.79 68.59
C ASP A 170 -14.03 69.23 68.59
N LEU A 171 -14.83 68.80 67.61
CA LEU A 171 -16.28 69.02 67.58
C LEU A 171 -16.99 68.30 68.74
N GLN A 172 -16.54 67.10 69.10
CA GLN A 172 -17.10 66.37 70.23
C GLN A 172 -16.78 67.05 71.56
N ALA A 173 -15.57 67.63 71.71
CA ALA A 173 -15.21 68.46 72.85
C ALA A 173 -16.06 69.76 72.91
N GLN A 174 -16.32 70.41 71.76
CA GLN A 174 -17.18 71.60 71.69
C GLN A 174 -18.65 71.28 72.00
N LEU A 175 -19.17 70.15 71.53
CA LEU A 175 -20.53 69.70 71.83
C LEU A 175 -20.71 69.40 73.32
N GLN A 176 -19.72 68.74 73.94
CA GLN A 176 -19.71 68.49 75.37
C GLN A 176 -19.71 69.80 76.16
N ALA A 177 -18.87 70.77 75.78
CA ALA A 177 -18.85 72.08 76.41
C ALA A 177 -20.17 72.87 76.27
N ALA A 178 -20.84 72.78 75.11
CA ALA A 178 -22.15 73.40 74.92
C ALA A 178 -23.27 72.73 75.72
N GLN A 179 -23.20 71.40 75.90
CA GLN A 179 -24.12 70.66 76.77
C GLN A 179 -23.94 71.05 78.24
N ASP A 180 -22.70 71.20 78.69
CA ASP A 180 -22.39 71.67 80.05
C ASP A 180 -22.94 73.09 80.30
N GLN A 181 -22.78 74.00 79.33
CA GLN A 181 -23.38 75.34 79.38
C GLN A 181 -24.92 75.32 79.43
N THR A 182 -25.54 74.40 78.69
CA THR A 182 -27.01 74.26 78.69
C THR A 182 -27.51 73.73 80.03
N ALA A 183 -26.78 72.82 80.65
CA ALA A 183 -27.06 72.33 82.00
C ALA A 183 -26.94 73.45 83.05
N ASP A 184 -25.94 74.33 82.92
CA ASP A 184 -25.76 75.50 83.78
C ASP A 184 -26.91 76.51 83.65
N TYR A 185 -27.37 76.80 82.41
CA TYR A 185 -28.53 77.67 82.19
C TYR A 185 -29.84 77.06 82.70
N ALA A 186 -30.04 75.76 82.54
CA ALA A 186 -31.19 75.05 83.11
C ALA A 186 -31.19 75.13 84.64
N ALA A 187 -30.04 74.99 85.29
CA ALA A 187 -29.90 75.17 86.73
C ALA A 187 -30.18 76.62 87.18
N GLN A 188 -29.84 77.62 86.36
CA GLN A 188 -30.16 79.04 86.63
C GLN A 188 -31.66 79.34 86.49
N LEU A 189 -32.32 78.83 85.45
CA LEU A 189 -33.77 78.96 85.25
C LEU A 189 -34.58 78.28 86.36
N THR A 190 -34.10 77.14 86.85
CA THR A 190 -34.72 76.42 87.97
C THR A 190 -34.59 77.20 89.30
N ARG A 191 -33.60 78.10 89.44
CA ARG A 191 -33.49 79.03 90.58
C ARG A 191 -34.35 80.29 90.42
N ALA A 192 -34.65 80.71 89.18
CA ALA A 192 -35.42 81.92 88.88
C ALA A 192 -36.95 81.71 88.96
N SER A 193 -37.44 80.46 88.96
CA SER A 193 -38.88 80.13 88.96
C SER A 193 -39.57 80.13 90.34
N ALA A 194 -38.91 80.63 91.39
CA ALA A 194 -39.45 80.72 92.76
C ALA A 194 -40.17 82.05 93.07
N ALA A 195 -40.99 82.58 92.16
CA ALA A 195 -41.87 83.73 92.42
C ALA A 195 -43.23 83.60 91.67
N PRO A 196 -44.38 83.85 92.34
CA PRO A 196 -45.70 83.61 91.75
C PRO A 196 -46.20 84.80 90.90
N PRO A 197 -47.00 84.57 89.84
CA PRO A 197 -47.62 85.64 89.07
C PRO A 197 -49.02 85.98 89.62
N PRO A 198 -49.46 87.26 89.60
CA PRO A 198 -50.85 87.62 89.75
C PRO A 198 -51.58 87.70 88.41
N SER A 199 -52.89 87.61 88.57
CA SER A 199 -53.98 87.43 87.63
C SER A 199 -54.22 88.54 86.60
N ALA A 200 -54.85 88.08 85.52
CA ALA A 200 -55.81 88.76 84.65
C ALA A 200 -56.55 89.96 85.28
N VAL A 201 -56.87 90.96 84.44
CA VAL A 201 -58.25 91.43 84.20
C VAL A 201 -58.23 92.47 83.07
N SER A 202 -59.18 92.25 82.16
CA SER A 202 -59.55 93.01 80.98
C SER A 202 -60.44 94.21 81.33
N LEU A 203 -60.13 95.37 80.75
CA LEU A 203 -60.92 96.60 80.82
C LEU A 203 -61.84 96.71 79.60
N ALA A 204 -63.16 96.76 79.82
CA ALA A 204 -64.10 97.31 78.83
C ALA A 204 -65.41 97.76 79.49
N ARG A 205 -65.75 99.06 79.37
CA ARG A 205 -67.07 99.55 78.88
C ARG A 205 -67.20 101.08 78.85
N LEU A 206 -68.22 101.51 78.07
CA LEU A 206 -68.88 102.82 77.88
C LEU A 206 -68.45 103.52 76.56
N PHE A 207 -69.27 104.06 75.65
CA PHE A 207 -70.68 104.58 75.57
C PHE A 207 -71.18 104.35 74.10
N ALA A 208 -72.45 104.05 73.77
CA ALA A 208 -73.72 104.79 73.74
C ALA A 208 -73.92 105.85 72.61
N ALA A 209 -74.96 105.59 71.79
CA ALA A 209 -75.91 106.52 71.12
C ALA A 209 -75.83 106.78 69.60
N GLN A 210 -77.04 106.81 69.02
CA GLN A 210 -77.53 107.47 67.79
C GLN A 210 -77.40 106.75 66.44
N GLY A 211 -78.56 106.53 65.79
CA GLY A 211 -78.66 106.62 64.33
C GLY A 211 -79.60 105.67 63.62
N GLU A 212 -80.91 105.74 63.85
CA GLU A 212 -81.94 105.11 62.99
C GLU A 212 -82.05 105.84 61.62
N ARG A 213 -80.96 105.80 60.87
CA ARG A 213 -80.82 105.87 59.41
C ARG A 213 -79.71 104.90 58.94
N ASP A 214 -79.16 104.13 59.87
CA ASP A 214 -78.19 103.07 59.66
C ASP A 214 -78.86 101.71 59.44
N ASP A 215 -80.15 101.48 59.68
CA ASP A 215 -80.72 100.11 59.62
C ASP A 215 -80.64 99.43 58.25
N LEU A 216 -80.79 100.13 57.11
CA LEU A 216 -80.55 99.52 55.78
C LEU A 216 -79.06 99.44 55.42
N ARG A 217 -78.22 100.30 56.00
CA ARG A 217 -76.75 100.23 55.85
C ARG A 217 -76.14 99.18 56.78
N VAL A 218 -76.77 98.91 57.91
CA VAL A 218 -76.43 97.91 58.93
C VAL A 218 -76.99 96.57 58.52
N ASP A 219 -78.17 96.49 57.90
CA ASP A 219 -78.67 95.26 57.27
C ASP A 219 -77.87 94.93 56.00
N LEU A 220 -77.51 95.92 55.18
CA LEU A 220 -76.58 95.71 54.06
C LEU A 220 -75.18 95.36 54.57
N ALA A 221 -74.66 96.02 55.60
CA ALA A 221 -73.36 95.70 56.20
C ALA A 221 -73.40 94.37 56.95
N ALA A 222 -74.50 93.99 57.60
CA ALA A 222 -74.68 92.70 58.28
C ALA A 222 -74.85 91.58 57.26
N ALA A 223 -75.55 91.82 56.15
CA ALA A 223 -75.60 90.91 55.01
C ALA A 223 -74.23 90.81 54.32
N GLN A 224 -73.46 91.91 54.19
CA GLN A 224 -72.10 91.89 53.67
C GLN A 224 -71.13 91.14 54.61
N VAL A 225 -71.30 91.31 55.92
CA VAL A 225 -70.56 90.60 56.98
C VAL A 225 -70.96 89.12 57.03
N ALA A 226 -72.23 88.78 56.75
CA ALA A 226 -72.71 87.39 56.65
C ALA A 226 -72.37 86.74 55.29
N LEU A 227 -72.22 87.52 54.22
CA LEU A 227 -71.74 87.07 52.91
C LEU A 227 -70.24 86.79 52.92
N SER A 228 -69.44 87.54 53.69
CA SER A 228 -67.99 87.34 53.80
C SER A 228 -67.56 85.89 54.12
N PRO A 229 -68.14 85.17 55.11
CA PRO A 229 -67.81 83.77 55.35
C PRO A 229 -68.37 82.80 54.27
N VAL A 230 -69.45 83.17 53.57
CA VAL A 230 -69.96 82.38 52.43
C VAL A 230 -69.05 82.54 51.21
N GLN A 231 -68.58 83.77 50.94
CA GLN A 231 -67.57 84.07 49.93
C GLN A 231 -66.27 83.32 50.23
N ALA A 232 -65.77 83.39 51.47
CA ALA A 232 -64.57 82.68 51.87
C ALA A 232 -64.69 81.15 51.73
N ARG A 233 -65.88 80.58 51.96
CA ARG A 233 -66.16 79.15 51.71
C ARG A 233 -66.23 78.83 50.22
N ALA A 234 -66.80 79.71 49.40
CA ALA A 234 -66.83 79.57 47.95
C ALA A 234 -65.41 79.64 47.36
N ASP A 235 -64.61 80.62 47.79
CA ASP A 235 -63.20 80.78 47.39
C ASP A 235 -62.36 79.56 47.84
N ALA A 236 -62.59 79.04 49.05
CA ALA A 236 -61.93 77.83 49.53
C ALA A 236 -62.34 76.58 48.73
N ALA A 237 -63.62 76.46 48.34
CA ALA A 237 -64.09 75.36 47.50
C ALA A 237 -63.56 75.46 46.06
N GLU A 238 -63.39 76.67 45.54
CA GLU A 238 -62.76 76.92 44.25
C GLU A 238 -61.27 76.57 44.29
N ALA A 239 -60.54 77.00 45.32
CA ALA A 239 -59.15 76.62 45.56
C ALA A 239 -58.98 75.10 45.69
N GLU A 240 -59.91 74.41 46.35
CA GLU A 240 -59.88 72.94 46.47
C GLU A 240 -60.17 72.26 45.13
N ARG A 241 -61.14 72.75 44.35
CA ARG A 241 -61.37 72.27 42.98
C ARG A 241 -60.14 72.45 42.09
N ASP A 242 -59.46 73.57 42.20
CA ASP A 242 -58.25 73.83 41.40
C ASP A 242 -57.09 72.93 41.83
N ARG A 243 -56.95 72.64 43.14
CA ARG A 243 -56.01 71.60 43.62
C ARG A 243 -56.36 70.23 43.07
N VAL A 244 -57.63 69.83 43.09
CA VAL A 244 -58.07 68.55 42.52
C VAL A 244 -57.81 68.50 41.02
N ARG A 245 -58.05 69.58 40.27
CA ARG A 245 -57.71 69.67 38.84
C ARG A 245 -56.22 69.51 38.60
N GLN A 246 -55.36 70.13 39.41
CA GLN A 246 -53.90 69.96 39.32
C GLN A 246 -53.48 68.51 39.62
N LEU A 247 -54.07 67.88 40.64
CA LEU A 247 -53.81 66.46 40.95
C LEU A 247 -54.25 65.53 39.82
N VAL A 248 -55.41 65.78 39.19
CA VAL A 248 -55.85 65.01 38.03
C VAL A 248 -54.91 65.21 36.84
N ALA A 249 -54.52 66.45 36.53
CA ALA A 249 -53.59 66.74 35.44
C ALA A 249 -52.23 66.06 35.65
N THR A 250 -51.70 66.07 36.88
CA THR A 250 -50.45 65.35 37.20
C THR A 250 -50.61 63.83 37.12
N ALA A 251 -51.73 63.27 37.55
CA ALA A 251 -52.00 61.84 37.42
C ALA A 251 -52.18 61.40 35.95
N GLU A 252 -52.83 62.22 35.12
CA GLU A 252 -52.94 61.99 33.68
C GLU A 252 -51.57 62.03 33.00
N GLN A 253 -50.74 63.03 33.32
CA GLN A 253 -49.38 63.11 32.82
C GLN A 253 -48.56 61.87 33.22
N GLN A 254 -48.62 61.45 34.48
CA GLN A 254 -47.92 60.23 34.93
C GLN A 254 -48.38 58.98 34.19
N ARG A 255 -49.70 58.84 33.93
CA ARG A 255 -50.23 57.72 33.16
C ARG A 255 -49.71 57.75 31.74
N ASP A 256 -49.72 58.91 31.09
CA ASP A 256 -49.31 59.05 29.70
C ASP A 256 -47.80 58.82 29.55
N ASP A 257 -46.99 59.27 30.52
CA ASP A 257 -45.56 58.96 30.61
C ASP A 257 -45.32 57.45 30.79
N ALA A 258 -46.10 56.78 31.65
CA ALA A 258 -46.02 55.33 31.84
C ALA A 258 -46.42 54.54 30.58
N LEU A 259 -47.42 55.02 29.84
CA LEU A 259 -47.83 54.43 28.56
C LEU A 259 -46.74 54.63 27.50
N ALA A 260 -46.14 55.81 27.42
CA ALA A 260 -45.04 56.09 26.51
C ALA A 260 -43.82 55.21 26.82
N GLU A 261 -43.51 54.99 28.10
CA GLU A 261 -42.43 54.09 28.50
C GLU A 261 -42.74 52.63 28.17
N ARG A 262 -43.98 52.18 28.39
CA ARG A 262 -44.43 50.84 27.97
C ARG A 262 -44.31 50.65 26.45
N ASP A 263 -44.65 51.66 25.67
CA ASP A 263 -44.54 51.61 24.21
C ASP A 263 -43.08 51.57 23.77
N ARG A 264 -42.18 52.30 24.44
CA ARG A 264 -40.73 52.21 24.21
C ARG A 264 -40.21 50.82 24.52
N VAL A 265 -40.55 50.25 25.67
CA VAL A 265 -40.17 48.87 26.06
C VAL A 265 -40.71 47.86 25.04
N THR A 266 -41.95 48.02 24.58
CA THR A 266 -42.54 47.13 23.58
C THR A 266 -41.76 47.15 22.27
N ARG A 267 -41.32 48.34 21.81
CA ARG A 267 -40.47 48.43 20.60
C ARG A 267 -39.13 47.73 20.79
N VAL A 268 -38.49 47.89 21.95
CA VAL A 268 -37.22 47.20 22.27
C VAL A 268 -37.40 45.68 22.26
N LEU A 269 -38.50 45.18 22.83
CA LEU A 269 -38.80 43.74 22.84
C LEU A 269 -38.98 43.18 21.43
N VAL A 270 -39.69 43.89 20.54
CA VAL A 270 -39.86 43.46 19.15
C VAL A 270 -38.51 43.37 18.41
N VAL A 271 -37.61 44.34 18.64
CA VAL A 271 -36.26 44.30 18.05
C VAL A 271 -35.48 43.10 18.61
N ALA A 272 -35.53 42.87 19.92
CA ALA A 272 -34.85 41.74 20.54
C ALA A 272 -35.40 40.38 20.06
N GLU A 273 -36.71 40.27 19.81
CA GLU A 273 -37.33 39.08 19.22
C GLU A 273 -36.84 38.85 17.79
N GLN A 274 -36.79 39.92 16.97
CA GLN A 274 -36.26 39.83 15.60
C GLN A 274 -34.78 39.41 15.57
N GLU A 275 -33.95 39.95 16.46
CA GLU A 275 -32.56 39.54 16.59
C GLU A 275 -32.42 38.07 17.00
N ARG A 276 -33.26 37.62 17.96
CA ARG A 276 -33.31 36.21 18.37
C ARG A 276 -33.73 35.30 17.23
N ASP A 277 -34.77 35.67 16.49
CA ASP A 277 -35.23 34.88 15.34
C ASP A 277 -34.18 34.81 14.23
N GLY A 278 -33.48 35.92 13.96
CA GLY A 278 -32.32 35.95 13.08
C GLY A 278 -31.21 35.02 13.54
N ALA A 279 -30.85 35.06 14.83
CA ALA A 279 -29.85 34.18 15.42
C ALA A 279 -30.25 32.70 15.36
N LEU A 280 -31.52 32.37 15.59
CA LEU A 280 -32.05 31.02 15.45
C LEU A 280 -32.00 30.54 14.00
N GLY A 281 -32.34 31.40 13.04
CA GLY A 281 -32.22 31.12 11.61
C GLY A 281 -30.78 30.79 11.20
N MET A 282 -29.81 31.60 11.63
CA MET A 282 -28.38 31.35 11.39
C MET A 282 -27.91 30.02 12.03
N ARG A 283 -28.34 29.73 13.26
CA ARG A 283 -28.01 28.47 13.94
C ARG A 283 -28.54 27.26 13.18
N ASP A 284 -29.78 27.33 12.70
CA ASP A 284 -30.39 26.22 11.97
C ASP A 284 -29.76 26.05 10.57
N GLN A 285 -29.36 27.14 9.92
CA GLN A 285 -28.54 27.08 8.70
C GLN A 285 -27.18 26.42 8.96
N ALA A 286 -26.48 26.81 10.02
CA ALA A 286 -25.20 26.20 10.40
C ALA A 286 -25.35 24.70 10.68
N ARG A 287 -26.44 24.28 11.34
CA ARG A 287 -26.76 22.87 11.55
C ARG A 287 -26.98 22.13 10.23
N ARG A 288 -27.73 22.71 9.29
CA ARG A 288 -27.95 22.10 7.96
C ARG A 288 -26.63 21.90 7.23
N ILE A 289 -25.78 22.91 7.19
CA ILE A 289 -24.44 22.82 6.57
C ILE A 289 -23.61 21.74 7.24
N SER A 290 -23.56 21.70 8.58
CA SER A 290 -22.84 20.68 9.32
C SER A 290 -23.33 19.26 9.00
N THR A 291 -24.64 19.06 8.88
CA THR A 291 -25.19 17.75 8.50
C THR A 291 -24.86 17.37 7.05
N ALA A 292 -24.82 18.33 6.13
CA ALA A 292 -24.41 18.08 4.75
C ALA A 292 -22.93 17.66 4.68
N LEU A 293 -22.05 18.40 5.33
CA LEU A 293 -20.61 18.07 5.40
C LEU A 293 -20.35 16.71 6.05
N ARG A 294 -21.12 16.33 7.08
CA ARG A 294 -21.02 14.98 7.67
C ARG A 294 -21.39 13.91 6.65
N ARG A 295 -22.46 14.09 5.87
CA ARG A 295 -22.85 13.15 4.81
C ARG A 295 -21.79 13.04 3.73
N GLU A 296 -21.21 14.15 3.30
CA GLU A 296 -20.12 14.16 2.31
C GLU A 296 -18.89 13.42 2.82
N ARG A 297 -18.48 13.68 4.07
CA ARG A 297 -17.38 12.95 4.71
C ARG A 297 -17.67 11.45 4.80
N ASP A 298 -18.88 11.07 5.24
CA ASP A 298 -19.24 9.67 5.38
C ASP A 298 -19.27 8.96 4.01
N ALA A 299 -19.74 9.63 2.96
CA ALA A 299 -19.66 9.14 1.58
C ALA A 299 -18.21 8.96 1.12
N ALA A 300 -17.34 9.96 1.34
CA ALA A 300 -15.92 9.86 1.00
C ALA A 300 -15.21 8.72 1.75
N VAL A 301 -15.59 8.46 3.01
CA VAL A 301 -15.08 7.30 3.77
C VAL A 301 -15.53 5.99 3.14
N THR A 302 -16.81 5.88 2.74
CA THR A 302 -17.29 4.67 2.05
C THR A 302 -16.59 4.42 0.72
N GLU A 303 -16.35 5.47 -0.08
CA GLU A 303 -15.60 5.35 -1.34
C GLU A 303 -14.15 4.92 -1.11
N ARG A 304 -13.48 5.49 -0.10
CA ARG A 304 -12.12 5.10 0.28
C ARG A 304 -12.06 3.64 0.74
N ASP A 305 -13.03 3.20 1.53
CA ASP A 305 -13.06 1.82 2.02
C ASP A 305 -13.35 0.83 0.89
N GLN A 306 -14.18 1.20 -0.10
CA GLN A 306 -14.35 0.43 -1.32
C GLN A 306 -13.05 0.33 -2.13
N ALA A 307 -12.36 1.46 -2.33
CA ALA A 307 -11.08 1.46 -3.04
C ALA A 307 -10.02 0.58 -2.36
N ARG A 308 -9.99 0.56 -1.01
CA ARG A 308 -9.12 -0.34 -0.24
C ARG A 308 -9.47 -1.81 -0.46
N GLN A 309 -10.75 -2.16 -0.53
CA GLN A 309 -11.19 -3.53 -0.83
C GLN A 309 -10.77 -3.95 -2.24
N ASP A 310 -10.90 -3.05 -3.22
CA ASP A 310 -10.50 -3.32 -4.61
C ASP A 310 -8.99 -3.54 -4.71
N VAL A 311 -8.18 -2.71 -4.03
CA VAL A 311 -6.72 -2.89 -3.95
C VAL A 311 -6.38 -4.24 -3.32
N ALA A 312 -7.00 -4.61 -2.19
CA ALA A 312 -6.77 -5.89 -1.55
C ALA A 312 -7.11 -7.08 -2.47
N ALA A 313 -8.18 -6.97 -3.27
CA ALA A 313 -8.54 -7.98 -4.26
C ALA A 313 -7.51 -8.07 -5.40
N LEU A 314 -6.94 -6.94 -5.84
CA LEU A 314 -5.87 -6.92 -6.83
C LEU A 314 -4.56 -7.52 -6.29
N GLU A 315 -4.22 -7.24 -5.05
CA GLU A 315 -3.05 -7.85 -4.39
C GLU A 315 -3.18 -9.36 -4.31
N GLN A 316 -4.36 -9.87 -3.91
CA GLN A 316 -4.62 -11.32 -3.91
C GLN A 316 -4.46 -11.94 -5.31
N ARG A 317 -4.93 -11.28 -6.36
CA ARG A 317 -4.76 -11.75 -7.75
C ARG A 317 -3.30 -11.75 -8.17
N ARG A 318 -2.56 -10.70 -7.82
CA ARG A 318 -1.11 -10.61 -8.09
C ARG A 318 -0.37 -11.75 -7.42
N ASP A 319 -0.66 -12.01 -6.15
CA ASP A 319 0.03 -13.03 -5.37
C ASP A 319 -0.28 -14.44 -5.92
N ALA A 320 -1.53 -14.68 -6.34
CA ALA A 320 -1.90 -15.91 -7.05
C ALA A 320 -1.13 -16.06 -8.38
N ALA A 321 -1.06 -15.02 -9.20
CA ALA A 321 -0.31 -15.04 -10.45
C ALA A 321 1.20 -15.26 -10.24
N VAL A 322 1.76 -14.69 -9.17
CA VAL A 322 3.17 -14.92 -8.77
C VAL A 322 3.38 -16.38 -8.38
N ALA A 323 2.47 -16.96 -7.58
CA ALA A 323 2.54 -18.37 -7.19
C ALA A 323 2.45 -19.30 -8.41
N GLU A 324 1.55 -19.05 -9.35
CA GLU A 324 1.44 -19.80 -10.60
C GLU A 324 2.71 -19.71 -11.45
N ARG A 325 3.28 -18.50 -11.59
CA ARG A 325 4.53 -18.28 -12.31
C ARG A 325 5.68 -19.06 -11.67
N ASP A 326 5.76 -19.06 -10.35
CA ASP A 326 6.84 -19.72 -9.63
C ASP A 326 6.70 -21.26 -9.70
N GLN A 327 5.47 -21.79 -9.67
CA GLN A 327 5.19 -23.20 -9.97
C GLN A 327 5.61 -23.57 -11.41
N ALA A 328 5.29 -22.73 -12.40
CA ALA A 328 5.70 -22.96 -13.79
C ALA A 328 7.23 -22.97 -13.95
N ARG A 329 7.93 -22.09 -13.22
CA ARG A 329 9.40 -22.06 -13.19
C ARG A 329 9.97 -23.36 -12.59
N LEU A 330 9.41 -23.86 -11.50
CA LEU A 330 9.82 -25.13 -10.90
C LEU A 330 9.55 -26.33 -11.82
N ALA A 331 8.41 -26.34 -12.51
CA ALA A 331 8.12 -27.38 -13.51
C ALA A 331 9.13 -27.35 -14.67
N LEU A 332 9.51 -26.15 -15.14
CA LEU A 332 10.49 -25.98 -16.21
C LEU A 332 11.89 -26.43 -15.77
N THR A 333 12.32 -26.13 -14.54
CA THR A 333 13.62 -26.60 -14.03
C THR A 333 13.65 -28.11 -13.89
N ALA A 334 12.57 -28.72 -13.38
CA ALA A 334 12.43 -30.18 -13.31
C ALA A 334 12.50 -30.82 -14.72
N GLN A 335 11.81 -30.23 -15.70
CA GLN A 335 11.86 -30.72 -17.09
C GLN A 335 13.28 -30.62 -17.69
N ARG A 336 14.00 -29.53 -17.41
CA ARG A 336 15.40 -29.38 -17.86
C ARG A 336 16.31 -30.42 -17.23
N GLN A 337 16.13 -30.72 -15.95
CA GLN A 337 16.87 -31.78 -15.26
C GLN A 337 16.58 -33.15 -15.88
N GLN A 338 15.32 -33.46 -16.17
CA GLN A 338 14.95 -34.71 -16.86
C GLN A 338 15.60 -34.82 -18.24
N ARG A 339 15.60 -33.75 -19.04
CA ARG A 339 16.27 -33.75 -20.35
C ARG A 339 17.77 -33.98 -20.21
N ALA A 340 18.43 -33.32 -19.26
CA ALA A 340 19.86 -33.52 -19.00
C ALA A 340 20.19 -34.97 -18.61
N LEU A 341 19.34 -35.61 -17.81
CA LEU A 341 19.50 -37.04 -17.47
C LEU A 341 19.36 -37.93 -18.71
N VAL A 342 18.35 -37.68 -19.55
CA VAL A 342 18.15 -38.42 -20.81
C VAL A 342 19.33 -38.21 -21.76
N ASP A 343 19.83 -36.98 -21.89
CA ASP A 343 20.99 -36.68 -22.74
C ASP A 343 22.24 -37.42 -22.26
N GLU A 344 22.44 -37.54 -20.95
CA GLU A 344 23.55 -38.32 -20.37
C GLU A 344 23.37 -39.83 -20.62
N GLU A 345 22.17 -40.38 -20.44
CA GLU A 345 21.87 -41.77 -20.78
C GLU A 345 22.11 -42.07 -22.28
N LEU A 346 21.72 -41.14 -23.17
CA LEU A 346 21.99 -41.24 -24.60
C LEU A 346 23.49 -41.16 -24.91
N HIS A 347 24.24 -40.33 -24.18
CA HIS A 347 25.69 -40.25 -24.31
C HIS A 347 26.38 -41.57 -23.88
N VAL A 348 26.02 -42.11 -22.71
CA VAL A 348 26.54 -43.39 -22.21
C VAL A 348 26.21 -44.56 -23.15
N THR A 349 24.98 -44.62 -23.66
CA THR A 349 24.58 -45.67 -24.61
C THR A 349 25.32 -45.55 -25.94
N ARG A 350 25.49 -44.32 -26.46
CA ARG A 350 26.27 -44.08 -27.69
C ARG A 350 27.72 -44.48 -27.53
N THR A 351 28.36 -44.13 -26.42
CA THR A 351 29.76 -44.49 -26.14
C THR A 351 29.93 -46.01 -25.98
N SER A 352 29.02 -46.68 -25.27
CA SER A 352 29.01 -48.15 -25.14
C SER A 352 28.82 -48.85 -26.49
N LEU A 353 27.93 -48.34 -27.35
CA LEU A 353 27.75 -48.88 -28.71
C LEU A 353 28.98 -48.67 -29.59
N CYS A 354 29.64 -47.51 -29.51
CA CYS A 354 30.90 -47.27 -30.20
C CYS A 354 31.98 -48.25 -29.73
N GLN A 355 32.09 -48.49 -28.42
CA GLN A 355 33.02 -49.46 -27.86
C GLN A 355 32.71 -50.88 -28.35
N SER A 356 31.45 -51.30 -28.29
CA SER A 356 31.04 -52.64 -28.76
C SER A 356 31.31 -52.84 -30.26
N ARG A 357 31.12 -51.79 -31.08
CA ARG A 357 31.50 -51.83 -32.50
C ARG A 357 33.00 -51.99 -32.69
N ALA A 358 33.82 -51.21 -31.97
CA ALA A 358 35.27 -51.33 -32.03
C ALA A 358 35.75 -52.72 -31.57
N GLU A 359 35.16 -53.28 -30.51
CA GLU A 359 35.43 -54.65 -30.06
C GLU A 359 35.02 -55.69 -31.11
N GLY A 360 33.87 -55.51 -31.76
CA GLY A 360 33.40 -56.36 -32.85
C GLY A 360 34.32 -56.30 -34.08
N GLU A 361 34.77 -55.12 -34.48
CA GLU A 361 35.75 -54.90 -35.55
C GLU A 361 37.11 -55.53 -35.19
N ALA A 362 37.57 -55.37 -33.95
CA ALA A 362 38.81 -56.01 -33.47
C ALA A 362 38.70 -57.55 -33.51
N ALA A 363 37.57 -58.11 -33.09
CA ALA A 363 37.33 -59.55 -33.16
C ALA A 363 37.26 -60.06 -34.62
N GLN A 364 36.67 -59.28 -35.53
CA GLN A 364 36.67 -59.59 -36.97
C GLN A 364 38.09 -59.57 -37.53
N ASN A 365 38.87 -58.54 -37.23
CA ASN A 365 40.26 -58.39 -37.69
C ASN A 365 41.15 -59.57 -37.23
N LEU A 366 40.94 -60.11 -36.03
CA LEU A 366 41.65 -61.31 -35.55
C LEU A 366 41.18 -62.61 -36.23
N ASN A 367 39.93 -62.66 -36.70
CA ASN A 367 39.35 -63.86 -37.32
C ASN A 367 39.81 -64.04 -38.78
N VAL A 368 40.09 -62.96 -39.50
CA VAL A 368 40.59 -62.99 -40.89
C VAL A 368 41.84 -63.87 -41.06
N PRO A 369 42.97 -63.63 -40.35
CA PRO A 369 44.17 -64.44 -40.50
C PRO A 369 43.92 -65.90 -40.10
N LEU A 370 43.12 -66.16 -39.05
CA LEU A 370 42.75 -67.52 -38.66
C LEU A 370 41.96 -68.25 -39.76
N GLN A 371 41.05 -67.56 -40.45
CA GLN A 371 40.31 -68.14 -41.58
C GLN A 371 41.24 -68.42 -42.77
N ASP A 372 42.17 -67.52 -43.04
CA ASP A 372 43.15 -67.70 -44.11
C ASP A 372 44.13 -68.84 -43.80
N ASP A 373 44.58 -68.98 -42.56
CA ASP A 373 45.36 -70.12 -42.07
C ASP A 373 44.59 -71.43 -42.23
N LEU A 374 43.29 -71.46 -41.88
CA LEU A 374 42.43 -72.62 -42.06
C LEU A 374 42.23 -72.96 -43.55
N ARG A 375 42.07 -71.95 -44.41
CA ARG A 375 41.97 -72.14 -45.88
C ARG A 375 43.28 -72.70 -46.42
N HIS A 376 44.41 -72.17 -45.99
CA HIS A 376 45.74 -72.63 -46.39
C HIS A 376 46.01 -74.07 -45.93
N ALA A 377 45.74 -74.38 -44.66
CA ALA A 377 45.85 -75.72 -44.12
C ALA A 377 44.97 -76.72 -44.90
N ASN A 378 43.72 -76.36 -45.19
CA ASN A 378 42.85 -77.21 -46.02
C ASN A 378 43.41 -77.42 -47.43
N ALA A 379 43.99 -76.39 -48.07
CA ALA A 379 44.61 -76.53 -49.38
C ALA A 379 45.83 -77.48 -49.35
N LEU A 380 46.68 -77.37 -48.33
CA LEU A 380 47.82 -78.28 -48.13
C LEU A 380 47.36 -79.73 -47.91
N LEU A 381 46.31 -79.92 -47.12
CA LEU A 381 45.74 -81.25 -46.87
C LEU A 381 45.17 -81.87 -48.15
N VAL A 382 44.48 -81.09 -48.99
CA VAL A 382 43.99 -81.54 -50.30
C VAL A 382 45.16 -81.91 -51.22
N ALA A 383 46.18 -81.07 -51.31
CA ALA A 383 47.38 -81.33 -52.10
C ALA A 383 48.12 -82.62 -51.65
N HIS A 384 48.26 -82.83 -50.34
CA HIS A 384 48.87 -84.04 -49.80
C HIS A 384 48.03 -85.28 -50.10
N ALA A 385 46.70 -85.19 -50.00
CA ALA A 385 45.80 -86.27 -50.36
C ALA A 385 45.87 -86.61 -51.85
N GLU A 386 46.01 -85.62 -52.73
CA GLU A 386 46.23 -85.81 -54.16
C GLU A 386 47.59 -86.46 -54.46
N GLU A 387 48.66 -86.04 -53.78
CA GLU A 387 49.99 -86.63 -53.96
C GLU A 387 50.02 -88.08 -53.46
N LEU A 388 49.36 -88.38 -52.35
CA LEU A 388 49.14 -89.77 -51.91
C LEU A 388 48.36 -90.59 -52.93
N ARG A 389 47.32 -90.02 -53.56
CA ARG A 389 46.60 -90.69 -54.65
C ARG A 389 47.52 -90.99 -55.82
N ARG A 390 48.31 -90.00 -56.28
CA ARG A 390 49.32 -90.17 -57.35
C ARG A 390 50.40 -91.18 -56.99
N GLY A 391 50.86 -91.18 -55.74
CA GLY A 391 51.79 -92.17 -55.20
C GLY A 391 51.20 -93.57 -55.23
N ALA A 392 49.93 -93.73 -54.82
CA ALA A 392 49.22 -94.99 -54.89
C ALA A 392 49.03 -95.48 -56.34
N THR A 393 48.71 -94.59 -57.30
CA THR A 393 48.65 -94.97 -58.72
C THR A 393 50.01 -95.40 -59.25
N ARG A 394 51.09 -94.65 -58.96
CA ARG A 394 52.46 -95.04 -59.36
C ARG A 394 52.90 -96.37 -58.76
N ILE A 395 52.58 -96.64 -57.50
CA ILE A 395 52.85 -97.95 -56.88
C ILE A 395 52.05 -99.04 -57.60
N HIS A 396 50.78 -98.81 -57.92
CA HIS A 396 49.96 -99.77 -58.65
C HIS A 396 50.51 -100.07 -60.04
N GLU A 397 50.93 -99.05 -60.79
CA GLU A 397 51.59 -99.20 -62.10
C GLU A 397 52.95 -99.93 -62.01
N LEU A 398 53.70 -99.72 -60.92
CA LEU A 398 54.94 -100.45 -60.64
C LEU A 398 54.67 -101.92 -60.27
N GLU A 399 53.64 -102.19 -59.47
CA GLU A 399 53.20 -103.55 -59.16
C GLU A 399 52.73 -104.29 -60.41
N GLU A 400 52.02 -103.60 -61.32
CA GLU A 400 51.56 -104.14 -62.60
C GLU A 400 52.72 -104.39 -63.59
N SER A 401 53.74 -103.52 -63.60
CA SER A 401 54.95 -103.71 -64.42
C SER A 401 55.89 -104.80 -63.89
N VAL A 402 55.96 -105.02 -62.57
CA VAL A 402 56.65 -106.19 -61.97
C VAL A 402 55.91 -107.49 -62.25
N ALA A 403 54.57 -107.46 -62.25
CA ALA A 403 53.75 -108.63 -62.60
C ALA A 403 53.88 -109.02 -64.08
N THR A 404 54.20 -108.09 -64.97
CA THR A 404 54.38 -108.35 -66.42
C THR A 404 55.81 -108.75 -66.81
N THR A 405 56.82 -108.50 -65.96
CA THR A 405 58.23 -108.88 -66.23
C THR A 405 58.63 -110.26 -65.73
N THR A 406 57.74 -110.99 -65.04
CA THR A 406 57.98 -112.37 -64.61
C THR A 406 57.05 -113.36 -65.30
N ASN A 407 57.42 -113.82 -66.50
CA ASN A 407 57.04 -115.14 -67.05
C ASN A 407 57.86 -115.49 -68.31
N PRO A 408 58.79 -116.46 -68.22
CA PRO A 408 58.85 -117.52 -69.23
C PRO A 408 58.76 -118.93 -68.59
N PRO A 409 58.42 -119.97 -69.37
CA PRO A 409 57.93 -121.24 -68.83
C PRO A 409 59.05 -122.28 -68.67
N CYS A 410 59.17 -122.88 -67.48
CA CYS A 410 59.22 -124.33 -67.28
C CYS A 410 59.46 -124.73 -65.81
N ASP A 411 58.73 -125.77 -65.41
CA ASP A 411 58.99 -126.77 -64.36
C ASP A 411 59.09 -126.41 -62.86
N ARG A 412 57.94 -126.57 -62.20
CA ARG A 412 57.66 -127.60 -61.17
C ARG A 412 58.77 -127.90 -60.14
N ARG A 413 58.78 -127.17 -59.02
CA ARG A 413 58.38 -127.59 -57.64
C ARG A 413 58.94 -126.65 -56.57
N VAL A 414 58.23 -126.62 -55.44
CA VAL A 414 58.51 -125.97 -54.13
C VAL A 414 57.83 -124.59 -54.01
N ARG A 415 56.60 -124.48 -53.49
CA ARG A 415 56.06 -124.70 -52.13
C ARG A 415 56.26 -123.47 -51.21
N ASP A 416 55.12 -122.87 -50.88
CA ASP A 416 54.75 -122.03 -49.72
C ASP A 416 55.46 -120.69 -49.46
N GLY A 417 54.68 -119.59 -49.55
CA GLY A 417 55.05 -118.31 -48.93
C GLY A 417 54.47 -117.04 -49.55
N ALA A 418 53.15 -116.81 -49.52
CA ALA A 418 52.60 -115.48 -49.84
C ALA A 418 51.22 -115.24 -49.19
N SER A 419 51.16 -115.12 -47.86
CA SER A 419 49.91 -114.78 -47.15
C SER A 419 50.06 -113.69 -46.08
N SER A 420 51.25 -113.12 -45.84
CA SER A 420 51.46 -112.15 -44.75
C SER A 420 51.46 -110.67 -45.17
N SER A 421 51.71 -110.31 -46.44
CA SER A 421 51.90 -108.90 -46.82
C SER A 421 50.60 -108.11 -47.05
N ARG A 422 49.49 -108.75 -47.46
CA ARG A 422 48.21 -108.06 -47.71
C ARG A 422 47.46 -107.65 -46.42
N ARG A 423 47.70 -108.31 -45.28
CA ARG A 423 47.00 -107.99 -44.02
C ARG A 423 47.61 -106.81 -43.27
N THR A 424 48.89 -106.50 -43.48
CA THR A 424 49.57 -105.36 -42.85
C THR A 424 49.21 -104.04 -43.55
N TRP A 425 49.12 -104.04 -44.88
CA TRP A 425 48.72 -102.85 -45.65
C TRP A 425 47.27 -102.41 -45.39
N CYS A 426 46.31 -103.34 -45.36
CA CYS A 426 44.93 -102.99 -44.99
C CYS A 426 44.77 -102.49 -43.53
N ARG A 427 45.69 -102.83 -42.61
CA ARG A 427 45.64 -102.40 -41.21
C ARG A 427 46.28 -101.01 -41.02
N VAL A 428 47.33 -100.69 -41.77
CA VAL A 428 47.96 -99.34 -41.77
C VAL A 428 47.04 -98.32 -42.47
N SER A 429 46.39 -98.69 -43.58
CA SER A 429 45.45 -97.79 -44.27
C SER A 429 44.18 -97.52 -43.45
N ARG A 430 43.65 -98.51 -42.72
CA ARG A 430 42.50 -98.29 -41.82
C ARG A 430 42.88 -97.49 -40.57
N GLY A 431 44.08 -97.69 -40.01
CA GLY A 431 44.59 -96.92 -38.86
C GLY A 431 44.82 -95.44 -39.17
N ALA A 432 45.29 -95.12 -40.38
CA ALA A 432 45.48 -93.74 -40.84
C ALA A 432 44.15 -93.03 -41.11
N VAL A 433 43.14 -93.74 -41.64
CA VAL A 433 41.80 -93.17 -41.89
C VAL A 433 41.01 -92.98 -40.58
N SER A 434 41.14 -93.89 -39.60
CA SER A 434 40.52 -93.69 -38.27
C SER A 434 41.18 -92.54 -37.49
N SER A 435 42.51 -92.42 -37.53
CA SER A 435 43.24 -91.28 -36.95
C SER A 435 42.83 -89.94 -37.56
N TRP A 436 42.54 -89.91 -38.85
CA TRP A 436 42.10 -88.71 -39.56
C TRP A 436 40.67 -88.30 -39.23
N VAL A 437 39.76 -89.27 -39.07
CA VAL A 437 38.39 -89.01 -38.64
C VAL A 437 38.35 -88.50 -37.20
N ASP A 438 39.21 -89.03 -36.32
CA ASP A 438 39.30 -88.59 -34.92
C ASP A 438 39.91 -87.19 -34.77
N VAL A 439 40.95 -86.84 -35.55
CA VAL A 439 41.51 -85.47 -35.57
C VAL A 439 40.51 -84.47 -36.14
N ARG A 440 39.77 -84.85 -37.20
CA ARG A 440 38.73 -84.00 -37.78
C ARG A 440 37.54 -83.82 -36.83
N ALA A 441 37.16 -84.87 -36.10
CA ALA A 441 36.13 -84.79 -35.06
C ALA A 441 36.57 -83.94 -33.85
N ALA A 442 37.85 -83.99 -33.48
CA ALA A 442 38.43 -83.15 -32.42
C ALA A 442 38.49 -81.67 -32.81
N VAL A 443 38.88 -81.34 -34.06
CA VAL A 443 38.92 -79.96 -34.56
C VAL A 443 37.52 -79.36 -34.73
N VAL A 444 36.55 -80.14 -35.22
CA VAL A 444 35.14 -79.70 -35.30
C VAL A 444 34.50 -79.55 -33.91
N SER A 445 34.87 -80.40 -32.95
CA SER A 445 34.44 -80.27 -31.54
C SER A 445 35.08 -79.06 -30.83
N ALA A 446 36.32 -78.70 -31.15
CA ALA A 446 36.98 -77.50 -30.63
C ALA A 446 36.40 -76.21 -31.22
N ALA A 447 36.10 -76.19 -32.53
CA ALA A 447 35.47 -75.05 -33.20
C ALA A 447 34.01 -74.81 -32.77
N SER A 448 33.27 -75.87 -32.44
CA SER A 448 31.89 -75.78 -31.92
C SER A 448 31.83 -75.40 -30.44
N ARG A 449 32.87 -75.68 -29.64
CA ARG A 449 33.01 -75.16 -28.26
C ARG A 449 33.42 -73.69 -28.22
N SER A 450 34.20 -73.19 -29.18
CA SER A 450 34.56 -71.77 -29.28
C SER A 450 33.39 -70.87 -29.72
N ARG A 451 32.42 -71.38 -30.50
CA ARG A 451 31.20 -70.64 -30.89
C ARG A 451 30.04 -70.70 -29.88
N ARG A 452 30.18 -71.44 -28.78
CA ARG A 452 29.18 -71.52 -27.68
C ARG A 452 29.77 -71.00 -26.36
N ASN A 453 30.29 -69.77 -26.34
CA ASN A 453 30.31 -68.92 -25.14
C ASN A 453 30.92 -67.54 -25.44
N PRO A 454 30.08 -66.51 -25.56
CA PRO A 454 30.39 -65.24 -24.94
C PRO A 454 29.18 -64.78 -24.14
N GLY A 455 29.22 -65.01 -22.84
CA GLY A 455 28.19 -64.55 -21.92
C GLY A 455 28.02 -65.48 -20.75
N LEU A 456 28.75 -65.21 -19.67
CA LEU A 456 28.31 -65.28 -18.27
C LEU A 456 29.52 -65.16 -17.34
N SER A 457 29.94 -63.93 -17.06
CA SER A 457 30.77 -63.61 -15.90
C SER A 457 30.34 -62.26 -15.34
N SER A 458 29.26 -62.26 -14.56
CA SER A 458 29.08 -61.48 -13.33
C SER A 458 27.59 -61.44 -12.97
N GLN A 459 27.15 -62.41 -12.17
CA GLN A 459 26.04 -62.23 -11.24
C GLN A 459 26.05 -63.39 -10.22
N ARG A 460 26.26 -63.02 -8.94
CA ARG A 460 26.01 -63.73 -7.67
C ARG A 460 27.24 -64.10 -6.82
N SER A 461 27.66 -63.13 -6.02
CA SER A 461 27.56 -63.24 -4.55
C SER A 461 26.37 -62.34 -4.13
N GLY A 462 25.55 -62.58 -3.10
CA GLY A 462 25.33 -63.67 -2.18
C GLY A 462 23.91 -63.50 -1.64
N ARG A 463 23.25 -64.61 -1.32
CA ARG A 463 21.89 -64.66 -0.77
C ARG A 463 21.90 -64.45 0.75
N ARG A 464 20.85 -63.77 1.23
CA ARG A 464 20.04 -64.04 2.44
C ARG A 464 20.74 -63.96 3.82
N ALA A 465 20.21 -63.04 4.63
CA ALA A 465 19.77 -63.37 5.99
C ALA A 465 18.31 -62.90 6.17
N ARG A 466 17.47 -63.81 6.67
CA ARG A 466 16.10 -63.55 7.15
C ARG A 466 16.14 -63.40 8.67
N GLY A 467 15.31 -62.48 9.17
CA GLY A 467 14.86 -62.35 10.56
C GLY A 467 14.33 -60.92 10.73
N GLY A 468 13.07 -60.59 11.02
CA GLY A 468 12.00 -61.34 11.65
C GLY A 468 11.67 -60.71 13.00
N ALA A 469 10.82 -59.68 13.03
CA ALA A 469 10.00 -59.18 14.17
C ALA A 469 9.51 -57.74 13.83
N ARG A 470 8.21 -57.50 13.62
CA ARG A 470 7.10 -57.27 14.57
C ARG A 470 6.80 -55.75 14.76
N LEU A 471 5.54 -55.42 14.44
CA LEU A 471 4.65 -54.45 15.11
C LEU A 471 4.95 -52.94 15.00
N GLY A 472 3.95 -52.18 14.51
CA GLY A 472 3.72 -50.81 14.98
C GLY A 472 3.42 -49.73 13.93
N HIS A 473 2.21 -49.70 13.37
CA HIS A 473 1.46 -48.44 13.21
C HIS A 473 0.41 -48.40 14.33
N PRO A 474 -0.19 -47.25 14.72
CA PRO A 474 -0.01 -45.86 14.28
C PRO A 474 0.05 -44.84 15.46
N ARG A 475 0.25 -43.55 15.17
CA ARG A 475 -0.18 -42.36 15.96
C ARG A 475 0.15 -41.14 15.10
N ALA A 476 -0.75 -40.34 14.54
CA ALA A 476 -2.01 -39.75 15.05
C ALA A 476 -1.81 -39.07 16.40
N GLY A 477 -1.24 -37.86 16.37
CA GLY A 477 -1.23 -36.90 17.47
C GLY A 477 -2.20 -35.77 17.19
N ARG A 478 -3.44 -35.91 17.67
CA ARG A 478 -4.27 -34.77 18.04
C ARG A 478 -3.69 -34.17 19.32
N ALA A 479 -3.62 -32.85 19.39
CA ALA A 479 -3.76 -32.13 20.66
C ALA A 479 -4.92 -31.14 20.48
N CYS A 480 -6.08 -31.49 21.03
CA CYS A 480 -7.13 -30.57 21.42
C CYS A 480 -7.07 -30.42 22.95
N ARG A 481 -7.17 -29.19 23.42
CA ARG A 481 -7.91 -28.68 24.61
C ARG A 481 -7.47 -27.23 24.75
N GLY A 482 -8.33 -26.22 24.74
CA GLY A 482 -9.75 -26.18 25.00
C GLY A 482 -10.01 -25.08 26.05
N LEU A 483 -11.25 -24.58 26.04
CA LEU A 483 -11.87 -23.55 26.89
C LEU A 483 -11.94 -22.16 26.23
N ALA A 484 -13.01 -21.39 26.30
CA ALA A 484 -14.45 -21.58 26.55
C ALA A 484 -15.07 -20.15 26.48
N SER A 485 -16.35 -20.04 26.15
CA SER A 485 -17.23 -18.89 26.48
C SER A 485 -16.94 -17.60 25.68
N ASP A 486 -17.87 -16.85 25.10
CA ASP A 486 -19.29 -16.65 25.34
C ASP A 486 -20.01 -16.19 24.06
N ALA A 487 -21.25 -16.65 23.91
CA ALA A 487 -22.26 -15.99 23.10
C ALA A 487 -23.07 -15.04 24.01
N PRO A 488 -23.82 -14.09 23.44
CA PRO A 488 -25.23 -14.09 23.81
C PRO A 488 -26.19 -14.01 22.63
N ARG A 489 -27.32 -14.69 22.86
CA ARG A 489 -28.54 -14.72 22.06
C ARG A 489 -29.43 -13.51 22.35
N ARG A 490 -30.12 -13.07 21.29
CA ARG A 490 -31.54 -12.64 21.18
C ARG A 490 -32.01 -11.38 21.93
N ALA A 491 -32.60 -10.47 21.14
CA ALA A 491 -33.92 -9.85 21.38
C ALA A 491 -34.39 -9.25 20.01
N SER A 492 -35.34 -9.89 19.32
CA SER A 492 -36.76 -9.51 19.20
C SER A 492 -37.03 -8.30 18.29
N GLY A 493 -37.81 -8.54 17.22
CA GLY A 493 -38.32 -7.52 16.28
C GLY A 493 -39.35 -6.55 16.88
N PRO A 494 -40.00 -5.71 16.04
CA PRO A 494 -41.17 -6.23 15.31
C PRO A 494 -41.31 -5.77 13.84
N ARG A 495 -42.11 -6.54 13.09
CA ARG A 495 -42.79 -6.18 11.84
C ARG A 495 -44.01 -5.31 12.14
N VAL A 496 -44.21 -4.22 11.38
CA VAL A 496 -45.48 -3.66 10.83
C VAL A 496 -45.02 -2.71 9.70
N GLY A 497 -45.32 -2.85 8.41
CA GLY A 497 -46.60 -2.67 7.68
C GLY A 497 -46.29 -1.66 6.54
N ALA A 498 -46.30 -2.06 5.26
CA ALA A 498 -47.43 -2.02 4.31
C ALA A 498 -47.77 -0.61 3.76
N ALA A 499 -48.00 -0.57 2.43
CA ALA A 499 -48.44 0.52 1.55
C ALA A 499 -47.33 1.53 1.14
N GLY A 500 -47.20 1.97 -0.11
CA GLY A 500 -47.99 1.82 -1.33
C GLY A 500 -47.39 2.77 -2.40
N THR A 501 -47.82 2.58 -3.65
CA THR A 501 -47.42 3.24 -4.92
C THR A 501 -46.05 2.93 -5.49
#